data_AF-A0A7K2WKQ5-F1
#
_entry.id   AF-A0A7K2WKQ5-F1
#
_cell.length_a   1.000
_cell.length_b   1.000
_cell.length_c   1.000
_cell.angle_alpha   90.00
_cell.angle_beta   90.00
_cell.angle_gamma   90.00
#
_symmetry.space_group_name_H-M   'P 1'
#
loop_
_entity.id
_entity.type
_entity.pdbx_description
1 polymer ?
#
loop_
_entity_poly.entity_id
_entity_poly.type
_entity_poly.pdbx_seq_one_letter_code
_entity_poly.pdbx_strand_id
1 'polypeptide(L)'
;AAAARLAAAGARLTTVDLTAFTEAAAMLYEGAFVAERYTAVGAFVGKGSPDLDPTVAAIVRRARDIPAHRLYADQAALAALRATALTALGDADALLLPTTPGHPTLAEVAADPLGANARLGRFTNSTNLFDLAAVAVPGDEVAGRPFGVMLVGPAGTDENLATVAALLTPPTQVAVVGAHLTGQPLNPQLLALGARLIRTTTTAPVYRLHALRTDPPKPGLVHTGHTGRTGTREGHAIEVEIWQLPPEGLGALTAALPRPMTLGRVELSDTTTVPGFLCEPSALEDSDDISRYGGWRAYLTR
;
A
#
# COMPACT_ATOMS: atom_id res chain seq x y z
N ALA A 1 1.87 7.40 12.31
CA ALA A 1 2.84 6.90 11.31
C ALA A 1 2.66 7.58 9.95
N ALA A 2 1.50 7.44 9.29
CA ALA A 2 1.24 8.02 7.96
C ALA A 2 1.57 9.52 7.83
N ALA A 3 1.07 10.36 8.75
CA ALA A 3 1.40 11.79 8.77
C ALA A 3 2.92 12.04 8.84
N ALA A 4 3.64 11.31 9.69
CA ALA A 4 5.09 11.43 9.80
C ALA A 4 5.82 11.00 8.52
N ARG A 5 5.31 10.00 7.78
CA ARG A 5 5.85 9.59 6.48
C ARG A 5 5.70 10.70 5.45
N LEU A 6 4.53 11.33 5.38
CA LEU A 6 4.29 12.48 4.50
C LEU A 6 5.22 13.65 4.85
N ALA A 7 5.36 13.99 6.14
CA ALA A 7 6.27 15.03 6.58
C ALA A 7 7.74 14.72 6.22
N ALA A 8 8.18 13.48 6.42
CA ALA A 8 9.52 13.03 6.03
C ALA A 8 9.74 13.05 4.51
N ALA A 9 8.67 12.89 3.72
CA ALA A 9 8.69 13.05 2.28
C ALA A 9 8.59 14.52 1.82
N GLY A 10 8.53 15.48 2.74
CA GLY A 10 8.53 16.91 2.46
C GLY A 10 7.15 17.58 2.47
N ALA A 11 6.07 16.86 2.82
CA ALA A 11 4.74 17.45 2.92
C ALA A 11 4.62 18.41 4.11
N ARG A 12 3.97 19.55 3.90
CA ARG A 12 3.58 20.47 4.98
C ARG A 12 2.26 20.00 5.58
N LEU A 13 2.27 19.68 6.88
CA LEU A 13 1.06 19.25 7.59
C LEU A 13 0.39 20.44 8.27
N THR A 14 -0.93 20.52 8.18
CA THR A 14 -1.75 21.50 8.90
C THR A 14 -3.03 20.82 9.37
N THR A 15 -3.49 21.17 10.56
CA THR A 15 -4.73 20.63 11.14
C THR A 15 -5.94 21.32 10.55
N VAL A 16 -6.94 20.55 10.13
CA VAL A 16 -8.20 21.05 9.57
C VAL A 16 -9.34 20.68 10.52
N ASP A 17 -10.26 21.62 10.77
CA ASP A 17 -11.50 21.33 11.49
C ASP A 17 -12.44 20.49 10.62
N LEU A 18 -12.79 19.31 11.12
CA LEU A 18 -13.63 18.35 10.41
C LEU A 18 -15.13 18.51 10.68
N THR A 19 -15.55 19.48 11.50
CA THR A 19 -16.94 19.65 11.92
C THR A 19 -17.91 19.63 10.74
N ALA A 20 -17.68 20.47 9.73
CA ALA A 20 -18.53 20.54 8.53
C ALA A 20 -18.56 19.22 7.73
N PHE A 21 -17.45 18.48 7.68
CA PHE A 21 -17.39 17.16 7.04
C PHE A 21 -18.23 16.14 7.81
N THR A 22 -18.12 16.13 9.15
CA THR A 22 -18.86 15.17 9.98
C THR A 22 -20.35 15.47 10.04
N GLU A 23 -20.76 16.73 9.99
CA GLU A 23 -22.17 17.13 9.90
C GLU A 23 -22.76 16.73 8.54
N ALA A 24 -22.06 16.99 7.42
CA ALA A 24 -22.50 16.54 6.11
C ALA A 24 -22.58 15.01 6.01
N ALA A 25 -21.64 14.29 6.61
CA ALA A 25 -21.65 12.83 6.67
C ALA A 25 -22.92 12.27 7.35
N ALA A 26 -23.45 12.95 8.36
CA ALA A 26 -24.70 12.56 9.04
C ALA A 26 -25.92 12.76 8.13
N MET A 27 -25.93 13.83 7.31
CA MET A 27 -27.04 14.13 6.38
C MET A 27 -27.31 13.01 5.38
N LEU A 28 -26.31 12.18 5.04
CA LEU A 28 -26.49 11.05 4.12
C LEU A 28 -27.56 10.05 4.59
N TYR A 29 -27.69 9.87 5.91
CA TYR A 29 -28.65 8.93 6.52
C TYR A 29 -29.79 9.64 7.22
N GLU A 30 -29.52 10.79 7.85
CA GLU A 30 -30.53 11.52 8.61
C GLU A 30 -31.37 12.43 7.71
N GLY A 31 -30.81 12.92 6.61
CA GLY A 31 -31.43 13.87 5.67
C GLY A 31 -32.28 13.23 4.57
N ALA A 32 -32.61 14.02 3.56
CA ALA A 32 -33.44 13.67 2.42
C ALA A 32 -32.71 12.84 1.35
N PHE A 33 -31.37 12.80 1.37
CA PHE A 33 -30.58 12.09 0.36
C PHE A 33 -30.86 10.58 0.30
N VAL A 34 -31.31 9.98 1.41
CA VAL A 34 -31.76 8.59 1.43
C VAL A 34 -32.95 8.32 0.49
N ALA A 35 -33.71 9.36 0.08
CA ALA A 35 -34.78 9.27 -0.91
C ALA A 35 -34.29 8.74 -2.26
N GLU A 36 -33.03 8.97 -2.63
CA GLU A 36 -32.47 8.41 -3.88
C GLU A 36 -32.51 6.88 -3.89
N ARG A 37 -32.32 6.23 -2.72
CA ARG A 37 -32.46 4.77 -2.60
C ARG A 37 -33.90 4.32 -2.84
N TYR A 38 -34.89 5.09 -2.36
CA TYR A 38 -36.30 4.80 -2.62
C TYR A 38 -36.64 5.01 -4.10
N THR A 39 -36.15 6.08 -4.72
CA THR A 39 -36.30 6.30 -6.16
C THR A 39 -35.77 5.12 -6.97
N ALA A 40 -34.59 4.60 -6.60
CA ALA A 40 -33.96 3.49 -7.31
C ALA A 40 -34.68 2.14 -7.14
N VAL A 41 -35.07 1.78 -5.91
CA VAL A 41 -35.54 0.40 -5.61
C VAL A 41 -36.78 0.32 -4.71
N GLY A 42 -37.36 1.45 -4.31
CA GLY A 42 -38.46 1.53 -3.33
C GLY A 42 -39.72 0.77 -3.73
N ALA A 43 -40.10 0.81 -5.01
CA ALA A 43 -41.25 0.06 -5.51
C ALA A 43 -41.05 -1.46 -5.43
N PHE A 44 -39.83 -1.95 -5.70
CA PHE A 44 -39.48 -3.36 -5.55
C PHE A 44 -39.51 -3.78 -4.08
N VAL A 45 -38.88 -3.01 -3.20
CA VAL A 45 -38.88 -3.24 -1.74
C VAL A 45 -40.30 -3.20 -1.17
N GLY A 46 -41.19 -2.38 -1.74
CA GLY A 46 -42.60 -2.26 -1.36
C GLY A 46 -43.44 -3.51 -1.66
N LYS A 47 -43.10 -4.30 -2.69
CA LYS A 47 -43.80 -5.56 -2.99
C LYS A 47 -43.59 -6.64 -1.93
N GLY A 48 -42.47 -6.56 -1.21
CA GLY A 48 -42.07 -7.55 -0.20
C GLY A 48 -41.47 -8.82 -0.83
N SER A 49 -40.40 -9.32 -0.22
CA SER A 49 -39.81 -10.63 -0.50
C SER A 49 -39.13 -11.13 0.78
N PRO A 50 -39.15 -12.44 1.08
CA PRO A 50 -38.41 -13.02 2.20
C PRO A 50 -36.88 -12.87 2.04
N ASP A 51 -36.39 -12.64 0.82
CA ASP A 51 -34.95 -12.53 0.52
C ASP A 51 -34.40 -11.11 0.78
N LEU A 52 -35.25 -10.16 1.19
CA LEU A 52 -34.80 -8.80 1.50
C LEU A 52 -34.11 -8.76 2.86
N ASP A 53 -32.91 -8.15 2.89
CA ASP A 53 -32.31 -7.78 4.17
C ASP A 53 -33.23 -6.79 4.92
N PRO A 54 -33.62 -7.10 6.18
CA PRO A 54 -34.59 -6.31 6.92
C PRO A 54 -34.08 -4.89 7.24
N THR A 55 -32.77 -4.73 7.47
CA THR A 55 -32.15 -3.43 7.76
C THR A 55 -32.19 -2.55 6.53
N VAL A 56 -31.76 -3.08 5.38
CA VAL A 56 -31.78 -2.35 4.10
C VAL A 56 -33.20 -1.98 3.71
N ALA A 57 -34.15 -2.92 3.81
CA ALA A 57 -35.54 -2.68 3.46
C ALA A 57 -36.18 -1.60 4.36
N ALA A 58 -35.86 -1.57 5.65
CA ALA A 58 -36.32 -0.53 6.57
C ALA A 58 -35.79 0.86 6.19
N ILE A 59 -34.49 0.97 5.87
CA ILE A 59 -33.87 2.24 5.43
C ILE A 59 -34.55 2.77 4.16
N VAL A 60 -34.72 1.92 3.16
CA VAL A 60 -35.36 2.30 1.89
C VAL A 60 -36.82 2.72 2.12
N ARG A 61 -37.60 1.94 2.87
CA ARG A 61 -39.02 2.25 3.12
C ARG A 61 -39.22 3.56 3.87
N ARG A 62 -38.39 3.86 4.87
CA ARG A 62 -38.44 5.12 5.62
C ARG A 62 -38.28 6.35 4.73
N ALA A 63 -37.60 6.20 3.59
CA ALA A 63 -37.35 7.30 2.67
C ALA A 63 -38.54 7.64 1.75
N ARG A 64 -39.60 6.81 1.74
CA ARG A 64 -40.79 7.01 0.89
C ARG A 64 -41.49 8.33 1.13
N ASP A 65 -41.68 8.69 2.40
CA ASP A 65 -42.56 9.78 2.81
C ASP A 65 -41.78 11.07 3.12
N ILE A 66 -40.56 11.21 2.59
CA ILE A 66 -39.76 12.42 2.73
C ILE A 66 -40.35 13.51 1.82
N PRO A 67 -40.81 14.66 2.37
CA PRO A 67 -41.42 15.69 1.57
C PRO A 67 -40.38 16.48 0.77
N ALA A 68 -40.75 16.91 -0.44
CA ALA A 68 -39.83 17.58 -1.37
C ALA A 68 -39.17 18.84 -0.79
N HIS A 69 -39.87 19.63 0.04
CA HIS A 69 -39.28 20.81 0.67
C HIS A 69 -38.09 20.48 1.58
N ARG A 70 -38.06 19.27 2.17
CA ARG A 70 -36.93 18.81 2.99
C ARG A 70 -35.69 18.60 2.13
N LEU A 71 -35.84 18.05 0.92
CA LEU A 71 -34.73 17.88 -0.02
C LEU A 71 -34.06 19.23 -0.33
N TYR A 72 -34.85 20.25 -0.63
CA TYR A 72 -34.31 21.59 -0.90
C TYR A 72 -33.65 22.22 0.32
N ALA A 73 -34.21 22.03 1.52
CA ALA A 73 -33.60 22.49 2.77
C ALA A 73 -32.26 21.80 3.05
N ASP A 74 -32.20 20.47 2.88
CA ASP A 74 -30.99 19.67 3.08
C ASP A 74 -29.93 19.98 2.01
N GLN A 75 -30.33 20.26 0.76
CA GLN A 75 -29.40 20.72 -0.28
C GLN A 75 -28.78 22.08 0.06
N ALA A 76 -29.58 23.03 0.57
CA ALA A 76 -29.09 24.34 0.99
C ALA A 76 -28.12 24.22 2.19
N ALA A 77 -28.46 23.39 3.18
CA ALA A 77 -27.58 23.11 4.30
C ALA A 77 -26.28 22.43 3.87
N LEU A 78 -26.34 21.45 2.96
CA LEU A 78 -25.16 20.79 2.42
C LEU A 78 -24.25 21.76 1.67
N ALA A 79 -24.82 22.67 0.88
CA ALA A 79 -24.05 23.70 0.17
C ALA A 79 -23.30 24.63 1.14
N ALA A 80 -23.94 25.03 2.25
CA ALA A 80 -23.29 25.84 3.29
C ALA A 80 -22.15 25.08 3.99
N LEU A 81 -22.38 23.80 4.35
CA LEU A 81 -21.36 22.95 4.95
C LEU A 81 -20.18 22.73 4.00
N ARG A 82 -20.45 22.51 2.71
CA ARG A 82 -19.42 22.36 1.68
C ARG A 82 -18.56 23.62 1.59
N ALA A 83 -19.16 24.81 1.57
CA ALA A 83 -18.40 26.06 1.52
C ALA A 83 -17.47 26.22 2.73
N THR A 84 -17.96 25.91 3.94
CA THR A 84 -17.15 25.91 5.17
C THR A 84 -16.02 24.89 5.09
N ALA A 85 -16.30 23.65 4.67
CA ALA A 85 -15.33 22.57 4.57
C ALA A 85 -14.20 22.90 3.57
N LEU A 86 -14.55 23.41 2.38
CA LEU A 86 -13.57 23.81 1.36
C LEU A 86 -12.74 25.02 1.78
N THR A 87 -13.36 25.98 2.50
CA THR A 87 -12.62 27.11 3.09
C THR A 87 -11.60 26.64 4.12
N ALA A 88 -11.98 25.67 4.95
CA ALA A 88 -11.09 25.08 5.94
C ALA A 88 -9.96 24.25 5.32
N LEU A 89 -10.20 23.62 4.15
CA LEU A 89 -9.17 22.91 3.39
C LEU A 89 -8.16 23.90 2.76
N GLY A 90 -8.63 25.06 2.31
CA GLY A 90 -7.77 26.13 1.81
C GLY A 90 -6.97 25.72 0.56
N ASP A 91 -5.66 25.88 0.62
CA ASP A 91 -4.70 25.52 -0.43
C ASP A 91 -4.13 24.10 -0.28
N ALA A 92 -4.63 23.29 0.66
CA ALA A 92 -4.11 21.95 0.88
C ALA A 92 -4.42 21.02 -0.30
N ASP A 93 -3.40 20.29 -0.77
CA ASP A 93 -3.53 19.33 -1.86
C ASP A 93 -4.41 18.13 -1.49
N ALA A 94 -4.39 17.73 -0.22
CA ALA A 94 -5.16 16.62 0.30
C ALA A 94 -5.41 16.71 1.81
N LEU A 95 -6.57 16.22 2.23
CA LEU A 95 -6.91 15.93 3.61
C LEU A 95 -6.55 14.47 3.92
N LEU A 96 -5.70 14.25 4.92
CA LEU A 96 -5.34 12.93 5.42
C LEU A 96 -6.28 12.50 6.55
N LEU A 97 -7.01 11.40 6.36
CA LEU A 97 -7.93 10.82 7.35
C LEU A 97 -7.64 9.34 7.59
N PRO A 98 -8.03 8.75 8.72
CA PRO A 98 -8.23 7.31 8.80
C PRO A 98 -9.26 6.87 7.77
N THR A 99 -9.06 5.74 7.08
CA THR A 99 -10.08 5.20 6.18
C THR A 99 -11.35 4.85 6.96
N THR A 100 -11.20 4.28 8.15
CA THR A 100 -12.28 3.97 9.07
C THR A 100 -11.78 3.96 10.52
N PRO A 101 -12.64 4.21 11.54
CA PRO A 101 -12.19 4.28 12.93
C PRO A 101 -11.81 2.93 13.58
N GLY A 102 -12.18 1.79 12.99
CA GLY A 102 -11.88 0.49 13.57
C GLY A 102 -12.43 -0.71 12.80
N HIS A 103 -12.36 -1.89 13.41
CA HIS A 103 -12.72 -3.18 12.82
C HIS A 103 -13.76 -3.92 13.68
N PRO A 104 -15.06 -3.65 13.52
CA PRO A 104 -16.08 -4.36 14.27
C PRO A 104 -16.13 -5.83 13.86
N THR A 105 -16.38 -6.68 14.85
CA THR A 105 -16.69 -8.09 14.65
C THR A 105 -18.08 -8.27 14.07
N LEU A 106 -18.34 -9.44 13.47
CA LEU A 106 -19.68 -9.78 12.97
C LEU A 106 -20.74 -9.74 14.08
N ALA A 107 -20.37 -10.12 15.31
CA ALA A 107 -21.27 -10.07 16.46
C ALA A 107 -21.65 -8.63 16.85
N GLU A 108 -20.70 -7.70 16.83
CA GLU A 108 -20.96 -6.28 17.10
C GLU A 108 -21.84 -5.65 16.01
N VAL A 109 -21.62 -6.01 14.74
CA VAL A 109 -22.48 -5.57 13.63
C VAL A 109 -23.89 -6.14 13.76
N ALA A 110 -24.03 -7.42 14.12
CA ALA A 110 -25.34 -8.04 14.31
C ALA A 110 -26.12 -7.42 15.48
N ALA A 111 -25.43 -6.99 16.54
CA ALA A 111 -26.05 -6.35 17.71
C ALA A 111 -26.51 -4.91 17.44
N ASP A 112 -25.77 -4.16 16.61
CA ASP A 112 -26.05 -2.75 16.29
C ASP A 112 -25.65 -2.43 14.84
N PRO A 113 -26.44 -2.88 13.84
CA PRO A 113 -26.05 -2.76 12.42
C PRO A 113 -26.00 -1.30 11.96
N LEU A 114 -26.91 -0.45 12.47
CA LEU A 114 -26.97 0.96 12.09
C LEU A 114 -25.83 1.76 12.75
N GLY A 115 -25.60 1.58 14.05
CA GLY A 115 -24.54 2.30 14.74
C GLY A 115 -23.15 1.84 14.32
N ALA A 116 -22.94 0.54 14.07
CA ALA A 116 -21.68 0.06 13.49
C ALA A 116 -21.42 0.69 12.12
N ASN A 117 -22.41 0.69 11.22
CA ASN A 117 -22.29 1.33 9.91
C ASN A 117 -22.01 2.84 10.01
N ALA A 118 -22.72 3.56 10.90
CA ALA A 118 -22.50 4.99 11.12
C ALA A 118 -21.08 5.29 11.63
N ARG A 119 -20.56 4.48 12.57
CA ARG A 119 -19.18 4.60 13.06
C ARG A 119 -18.17 4.38 11.93
N LEU A 120 -18.37 3.34 11.11
CA LEU A 120 -17.47 3.03 9.99
C LEU A 120 -17.44 4.14 8.93
N GLY A 121 -18.58 4.81 8.69
CA GLY A 121 -18.75 5.88 7.71
C GLY A 121 -18.29 7.28 8.15
N ARG A 122 -17.76 7.44 9.37
CA ARG A 122 -17.42 8.74 9.97
C ARG A 122 -16.55 9.64 9.08
N PHE A 123 -15.62 9.06 8.33
CA PHE A 123 -14.64 9.78 7.52
C PHE A 123 -14.88 9.68 6.01
N THR A 124 -15.89 8.94 5.56
CA THR A 124 -16.09 8.61 4.14
C THR A 124 -17.35 9.22 3.54
N ASN A 125 -18.41 9.41 4.33
CA ASN A 125 -19.73 9.76 3.79
C ASN A 125 -19.79 11.16 3.16
N SER A 126 -18.99 12.12 3.63
CA SER A 126 -18.99 13.49 3.11
C SER A 126 -18.29 13.65 1.77
N THR A 127 -17.38 12.73 1.42
CA THR A 127 -16.56 12.80 0.19
C THR A 127 -17.42 12.98 -1.06
N ASN A 128 -18.40 12.09 -1.28
CA ASN A 128 -19.28 12.18 -2.45
C ASN A 128 -20.25 13.36 -2.36
N LEU A 129 -20.77 13.66 -1.17
CA LEU A 129 -21.69 14.79 -0.97
C LEU A 129 -21.04 16.15 -1.29
N PHE A 130 -19.73 16.26 -1.08
CA PHE A 130 -18.96 17.46 -1.38
C PHE A 130 -18.30 17.47 -2.75
N ASP A 131 -18.53 16.44 -3.59
CA ASP A 131 -17.87 16.30 -4.89
C ASP A 131 -16.33 16.36 -4.76
N LEU A 132 -15.80 15.44 -3.96
CA LEU A 132 -14.38 15.29 -3.67
C LEU A 132 -13.87 13.95 -4.21
N ALA A 133 -12.59 13.92 -4.60
CA ALA A 133 -11.89 12.70 -4.94
C ALA A 133 -11.25 12.08 -3.70
N ALA A 134 -11.09 10.76 -3.66
CA ALA A 134 -10.42 10.09 -2.55
C ALA A 134 -9.66 8.83 -2.99
N VAL A 135 -8.53 8.58 -2.33
CA VAL A 135 -7.75 7.33 -2.47
C VAL A 135 -7.47 6.74 -1.09
N ALA A 136 -7.83 5.46 -0.91
CA ALA A 136 -7.52 4.70 0.28
C ALA A 136 -6.17 3.98 0.10
N VAL A 137 -5.29 4.13 1.07
CA VAL A 137 -3.92 3.59 1.05
C VAL A 137 -3.71 2.70 2.27
N PRO A 138 -3.14 1.49 2.10
CA PRO A 138 -2.73 0.66 3.22
C PRO A 138 -1.77 1.43 4.14
N GLY A 139 -2.07 1.39 5.44
CA GLY A 139 -1.20 1.86 6.50
C GLY A 139 -0.45 0.68 7.14
N ASP A 140 -0.12 0.84 8.42
CA ASP A 140 0.51 -0.20 9.23
C ASP A 140 -0.56 -1.11 9.86
N GLU A 141 -0.12 -2.09 10.66
CA GLU A 141 -1.01 -2.86 11.50
C GLU A 141 -1.25 -2.15 12.85
N VAL A 142 -2.47 -2.22 13.35
CA VAL A 142 -2.86 -1.77 14.69
C VAL A 142 -3.49 -2.96 15.41
N ALA A 143 -2.89 -3.35 16.54
CA ALA A 143 -3.31 -4.51 17.32
C ALA A 143 -3.47 -5.81 16.49
N GLY A 144 -2.52 -6.05 15.56
CA GLY A 144 -2.50 -7.25 14.71
C GLY A 144 -3.56 -7.27 13.59
N ARG A 145 -4.14 -6.10 13.25
CA ARG A 145 -5.09 -5.94 12.15
C ARG A 145 -4.63 -4.85 11.19
N PRO A 146 -4.88 -4.99 9.87
CA PRO A 146 -4.47 -3.98 8.90
C PRO A 146 -5.26 -2.68 9.11
N PHE A 147 -4.56 -1.56 9.20
CA PHE A 147 -5.14 -0.22 9.28
C PHE A 147 -4.82 0.56 7.99
N GLY A 148 -5.71 1.46 7.59
CA GLY A 148 -5.58 2.25 6.37
C GLY A 148 -5.80 3.74 6.62
N VAL A 149 -5.21 4.55 5.77
CA VAL A 149 -5.51 5.99 5.68
C VAL A 149 -6.13 6.30 4.33
N MET A 150 -6.83 7.42 4.25
CA MET A 150 -7.42 7.93 3.03
C MET A 150 -6.93 9.36 2.81
N LEU A 151 -6.57 9.68 1.58
CA LEU A 151 -6.35 11.05 1.14
C LEU A 151 -7.61 11.50 0.39
N VAL A 152 -8.14 12.67 0.75
CA VAL A 152 -9.31 13.29 0.13
C VAL A 152 -8.90 14.63 -0.46
N GLY A 153 -9.22 14.88 -1.71
CA GLY A 153 -8.88 16.12 -2.42
C GLY A 153 -10.04 16.65 -3.25
N PRO A 154 -9.91 17.85 -3.84
CA PRO A 154 -10.92 18.42 -4.73
C PRO A 154 -11.29 17.50 -5.90
N ALA A 155 -12.45 17.73 -6.53
CA ALA A 155 -12.82 17.04 -7.76
C ALA A 155 -11.74 17.19 -8.84
N GLY A 156 -11.45 16.10 -9.56
CA GLY A 156 -10.49 16.08 -10.67
C GLY A 156 -9.03 16.03 -10.26
N THR A 157 -8.71 15.80 -8.98
CA THR A 157 -7.34 15.69 -8.48
C THR A 157 -6.87 14.25 -8.25
N ASP A 158 -7.49 13.26 -8.90
CA ASP A 158 -7.21 11.83 -8.70
C ASP A 158 -5.72 11.48 -8.91
N GLU A 159 -5.08 12.03 -9.94
CA GLU A 159 -3.65 11.81 -10.21
C GLU A 159 -2.74 12.45 -9.15
N ASN A 160 -3.10 13.63 -8.66
CA ASN A 160 -2.37 14.28 -7.56
C ASN A 160 -2.50 13.47 -6.28
N LEU A 161 -3.71 12.98 -5.97
CA LEU A 161 -3.95 12.10 -4.83
C LEU A 161 -3.17 10.80 -4.94
N ALA A 162 -3.10 10.18 -6.13
CA ALA A 162 -2.28 9.00 -6.37
C ALA A 162 -0.78 9.27 -6.15
N THR A 163 -0.29 10.44 -6.58
CA THR A 163 1.10 10.87 -6.37
C THR A 163 1.42 11.04 -4.88
N VAL A 164 0.53 11.70 -4.12
CA VAL A 164 0.70 11.85 -2.67
C VAL A 164 0.55 10.49 -1.95
N ALA A 165 -0.35 9.63 -2.41
CA ALA A 165 -0.54 8.28 -1.89
C ALA A 165 0.73 7.43 -2.02
N ALA A 166 1.48 7.55 -3.12
CA ALA A 166 2.73 6.83 -3.31
C ALA A 166 3.79 7.17 -2.24
N LEU A 167 3.72 8.37 -1.63
CA LEU A 167 4.60 8.76 -0.51
C LEU A 167 4.27 8.01 0.79
N LEU A 168 3.07 7.46 0.90
CA LEU A 168 2.63 6.67 2.06
C LEU A 168 2.94 5.18 1.91
N THR A 169 3.13 4.71 0.69
CA THR A 169 3.46 3.31 0.41
C THR A 169 4.87 3.01 0.93
N PRO A 170 5.04 2.06 1.87
CA PRO A 170 6.35 1.73 2.38
C PRO A 170 7.21 1.21 1.23
N PRO A 171 8.41 1.76 1.05
CA PRO A 171 9.24 1.36 -0.06
C PRO A 171 9.84 -0.02 0.20
N THR A 172 10.04 -0.80 -0.86
CA THR A 172 10.54 -2.17 -0.73
C THR A 172 12.07 -2.18 -0.82
N GLN A 173 12.72 -3.00 0.01
CA GLN A 173 14.16 -3.20 -0.07
C GLN A 173 14.49 -4.48 -0.85
N VAL A 174 15.58 -4.45 -1.60
CA VAL A 174 16.15 -5.62 -2.27
C VAL A 174 17.66 -5.66 -2.04
N ALA A 175 18.18 -6.83 -1.65
CA ALA A 175 19.60 -7.11 -1.65
C ALA A 175 20.03 -7.47 -3.08
N VAL A 176 20.96 -6.70 -3.62
CA VAL A 176 21.58 -7.00 -4.92
C VAL A 176 23.00 -7.48 -4.72
N VAL A 177 23.36 -8.44 -5.56
CA VAL A 177 24.69 -9.01 -5.66
C VAL A 177 25.09 -8.95 -7.13
N GLY A 178 26.36 -8.72 -7.42
CA GLY A 178 26.84 -8.82 -8.79
C GLY A 178 26.61 -7.61 -9.68
N ALA A 179 26.07 -7.87 -10.87
CA ALA A 179 26.03 -6.90 -11.97
C ALA A 179 25.16 -5.66 -11.69
N HIS A 180 24.31 -5.68 -10.67
CA HIS A 180 23.49 -4.55 -10.23
C HIS A 180 24.11 -3.72 -9.10
N LEU A 181 25.26 -4.12 -8.54
CA LEU A 181 25.99 -3.31 -7.54
C LEU A 181 26.41 -1.96 -8.16
N THR A 182 26.56 -0.93 -7.33
CA THR A 182 27.02 0.41 -7.77
C THR A 182 28.24 0.32 -8.70
N GLY A 183 28.19 0.99 -9.85
CA GLY A 183 29.28 0.96 -10.84
C GLY A 183 29.43 -0.33 -11.63
N GLN A 184 28.53 -1.32 -11.47
CA GLN A 184 28.48 -2.52 -12.31
C GLN A 184 27.51 -2.33 -13.50
N PRO A 185 27.64 -3.13 -14.57
CA PRO A 185 26.99 -2.85 -15.86
C PRO A 185 25.45 -2.77 -15.84
N LEU A 186 24.79 -3.45 -14.91
CA LEU A 186 23.32 -3.48 -14.81
C LEU A 186 22.77 -2.55 -13.70
N ASN A 187 23.61 -1.84 -12.96
CA ASN A 187 23.16 -0.86 -11.98
C ASN A 187 22.22 0.23 -12.56
N PRO A 188 22.41 0.74 -13.80
CA PRO A 188 21.48 1.68 -14.40
C PRO A 188 20.03 1.19 -14.49
N GLN A 189 19.80 -0.14 -14.52
CA GLN A 189 18.45 -0.69 -14.49
C GLN A 189 17.75 -0.42 -13.15
N LEU A 190 18.46 -0.50 -12.02
CA LEU A 190 17.89 -0.14 -10.72
C LEU A 190 17.56 1.35 -10.66
N LEU A 191 18.47 2.20 -11.14
CA LEU A 191 18.28 3.65 -11.14
C LEU A 191 17.07 4.06 -11.99
N ALA A 192 16.89 3.44 -13.16
CA ALA A 192 15.73 3.65 -14.03
C ALA A 192 14.39 3.24 -13.37
N LEU A 193 14.43 2.33 -12.39
CA LEU A 193 13.28 1.89 -11.61
C LEU A 193 13.07 2.70 -10.32
N GLY A 194 13.75 3.86 -10.19
CA GLY A 194 13.63 4.74 -9.03
C GLY A 194 14.35 4.22 -7.78
N ALA A 195 15.29 3.29 -7.94
CA ALA A 195 16.02 2.74 -6.80
C ALA A 195 16.98 3.76 -6.17
N ARG A 196 17.10 3.72 -4.84
CA ARG A 196 18.15 4.42 -4.09
C ARG A 196 18.97 3.45 -3.25
N LEU A 197 20.29 3.63 -3.24
CA LEU A 197 21.17 2.86 -2.38
C LEU A 197 20.92 3.24 -0.93
N ILE A 198 20.72 2.25 -0.06
CA ILE A 198 20.58 2.44 1.38
C ILE A 198 21.91 2.21 2.09
N ARG A 199 22.56 1.07 1.82
CA ARG A 199 23.87 0.72 2.40
C ARG A 199 24.52 -0.44 1.66
N THR A 200 25.83 -0.56 1.83
CA THR A 200 26.60 -1.78 1.52
C THR A 200 26.79 -2.59 2.80
N THR A 201 26.63 -3.90 2.74
CA THR A 201 26.77 -4.84 3.88
C THR A 201 27.16 -6.23 3.37
N THR A 202 27.15 -7.25 4.23
CA THR A 202 27.28 -8.65 3.81
C THR A 202 26.04 -9.48 4.13
N THR A 203 25.87 -10.60 3.45
CA THR A 203 24.98 -11.68 3.88
C THR A 203 25.45 -12.27 5.21
N ALA A 204 24.59 -13.05 5.87
CA ALA A 204 25.02 -14.01 6.88
C ALA A 204 26.02 -15.02 6.28
N PRO A 205 26.89 -15.67 7.07
CA PRO A 205 27.89 -16.62 6.58
C PRO A 205 27.31 -18.00 6.21
N VAL A 206 26.17 -18.00 5.53
CA VAL A 206 25.39 -19.20 5.12
C VAL A 206 25.14 -19.23 3.61
N TYR A 207 25.93 -18.46 2.86
CA TYR A 207 25.80 -18.35 1.41
C TYR A 207 27.08 -18.76 0.68
N ARG A 208 26.93 -19.17 -0.57
CA ARG A 208 28.02 -19.33 -1.55
C ARG A 208 27.75 -18.47 -2.76
N LEU A 209 28.83 -18.01 -3.37
CA LEU A 209 28.81 -17.16 -4.56
C LEU A 209 29.50 -17.89 -5.70
N HIS A 210 28.83 -18.00 -6.83
CA HIS A 210 29.31 -18.69 -8.02
C HIS A 210 29.39 -17.73 -9.20
N ALA A 211 30.44 -17.79 -10.02
CA ALA A 211 30.50 -17.06 -11.28
C ALA A 211 29.75 -17.85 -12.36
N LEU A 212 28.62 -17.30 -12.83
CA LEU A 212 27.78 -17.95 -13.84
C LEU A 212 28.24 -17.59 -15.25
N ARG A 213 28.15 -18.55 -16.17
CA ARG A 213 28.45 -18.38 -17.60
C ARG A 213 27.26 -17.71 -18.31
N THR A 214 27.04 -16.43 -18.01
CA THR A 214 25.98 -15.60 -18.60
C THR A 214 26.59 -14.41 -19.33
N ASP A 215 25.82 -13.77 -20.22
CA ASP A 215 26.18 -12.51 -20.86
C ASP A 215 25.18 -11.40 -20.47
N PRO A 216 25.63 -10.28 -19.85
CA PRO A 216 26.97 -10.10 -19.27
C PRO A 216 27.23 -11.08 -18.11
N PRO A 217 28.50 -11.29 -17.70
CA PRO A 217 28.84 -12.14 -16.55
C PRO A 217 28.11 -11.70 -15.28
N LYS A 218 27.51 -12.66 -14.57
CA LYS A 218 26.75 -12.44 -13.34
C LYS A 218 27.12 -13.50 -12.30
N PRO A 219 27.10 -13.16 -11.01
CA PRO A 219 27.18 -14.16 -9.97
C PRO A 219 25.82 -14.80 -9.68
N GLY A 220 25.87 -16.05 -9.23
CA GLY A 220 24.77 -16.78 -8.61
C GLY A 220 25.02 -16.89 -7.12
N LEU A 221 24.14 -16.28 -6.32
CA LEU A 221 24.15 -16.43 -4.86
C LEU A 221 23.22 -17.57 -4.48
N VAL A 222 23.70 -18.47 -3.62
CA VAL A 222 22.93 -19.63 -3.15
C VAL A 222 23.10 -19.84 -1.67
N HIS A 223 22.01 -20.15 -0.99
CA HIS A 223 22.03 -20.51 0.42
C HIS A 223 22.57 -21.93 0.57
N THR A 224 23.49 -22.18 1.51
CA THR A 224 24.13 -23.50 1.66
C THR A 224 23.18 -24.59 2.15
N GLY A 225 22.09 -24.20 2.83
CA GLY A 225 21.02 -25.09 3.28
C GLY A 225 21.47 -26.10 4.35
N HIS A 226 20.51 -26.80 4.96
CA HIS A 226 20.75 -28.05 5.68
C HIS A 226 20.61 -29.21 4.67
N THR A 227 21.53 -29.36 3.71
CA THR A 227 21.38 -30.41 2.69
C THR A 227 21.77 -31.78 3.25
N GLY A 228 20.77 -32.58 3.63
CA GLY A 228 20.93 -33.91 4.24
C GLY A 228 21.51 -35.03 3.37
N ARG A 229 22.32 -34.78 2.32
CA ARG A 229 22.92 -35.86 1.52
C ARG A 229 24.37 -35.66 1.06
N THR A 230 25.00 -34.53 1.33
CA THR A 230 26.44 -34.30 1.21
C THR A 230 26.80 -33.23 2.23
N GLY A 231 27.85 -33.45 3.03
CA GLY A 231 28.13 -32.71 4.28
C GLY A 231 27.96 -31.19 4.22
N THR A 232 27.73 -30.59 5.40
CA THR A 232 27.62 -29.14 5.59
C THR A 232 28.77 -28.41 4.90
N ARG A 233 28.50 -27.82 3.74
CA ARG A 233 29.46 -26.95 3.07
C ARG A 233 29.46 -25.62 3.81
N GLU A 234 30.61 -25.21 4.32
CA GLU A 234 30.79 -23.93 5.00
C GLU A 234 30.30 -22.79 4.10
N GLY A 235 29.52 -21.87 4.66
CA GLY A 235 29.06 -20.66 3.97
C GLY A 235 30.04 -19.51 4.20
N HIS A 236 29.89 -18.47 3.39
CA HIS A 236 30.68 -17.24 3.47
C HIS A 236 29.75 -16.05 3.60
N ALA A 237 30.23 -15.00 4.27
CA ALA A 237 29.60 -13.70 4.23
C ALA A 237 29.95 -13.04 2.88
N ILE A 238 28.92 -12.71 2.08
CA ILE A 238 29.09 -12.19 0.73
C ILE A 238 28.65 -10.73 0.69
N GLU A 239 29.45 -9.85 0.08
CA GLU A 239 29.12 -8.44 -0.16
C GLU A 239 27.81 -8.31 -0.95
N VAL A 240 26.91 -7.49 -0.42
CA VAL A 240 25.66 -7.08 -1.06
C VAL A 240 25.42 -5.59 -0.87
N GLU A 241 24.65 -4.99 -1.77
CA GLU A 241 24.06 -3.67 -1.56
C GLU A 241 22.57 -3.79 -1.31
N ILE A 242 22.08 -3.04 -0.32
CA ILE A 242 20.65 -2.92 -0.04
C ILE A 242 20.14 -1.70 -0.78
N TRP A 243 19.28 -1.94 -1.76
CA TRP A 243 18.61 -0.91 -2.54
C TRP A 243 17.16 -0.81 -2.14
N GLN A 244 16.64 0.40 -2.11
CA GLN A 244 15.23 0.65 -1.87
C GLN A 244 14.58 1.09 -3.18
N LEU A 245 13.44 0.49 -3.55
CA LEU A 245 12.66 0.81 -4.73
C LEU A 245 11.18 1.07 -4.39
N PRO A 246 10.45 1.83 -5.22
CA PRO A 246 9.00 1.77 -5.25
C PRO A 246 8.50 0.33 -5.52
N PRO A 247 7.34 -0.09 -5.00
CA PRO A 247 6.81 -1.43 -5.24
C PRO A 247 6.64 -1.78 -6.73
N GLU A 248 6.23 -0.83 -7.55
CA GLU A 248 6.13 -0.96 -9.01
C GLU A 248 7.51 -1.19 -9.66
N GLY A 249 8.55 -0.55 -9.13
CA GLY A 249 9.93 -0.77 -9.55
C GLY A 249 10.40 -2.19 -9.24
N LEU A 250 10.05 -2.73 -8.08
CA LEU A 250 10.34 -4.14 -7.75
C LEU A 250 9.54 -5.12 -8.64
N GLY A 251 8.28 -4.81 -8.95
CA GLY A 251 7.46 -5.59 -9.88
C GLY A 251 8.08 -5.65 -11.28
N ALA A 252 8.47 -4.49 -11.82
CA ALA A 252 9.15 -4.39 -13.11
C ALA A 252 10.51 -5.11 -13.10
N LEU A 253 11.30 -4.97 -12.03
CA LEU A 253 12.56 -5.70 -11.86
C LEU A 253 12.34 -7.21 -11.93
N THR A 254 11.37 -7.72 -11.19
CA THR A 254 11.03 -9.14 -11.12
C THR A 254 10.58 -9.69 -12.47
N ALA A 255 9.72 -8.95 -13.18
CA ALA A 255 9.25 -9.33 -14.52
C ALA A 255 10.37 -9.38 -15.56
N ALA A 256 11.41 -8.56 -15.40
CA ALA A 256 12.55 -8.50 -16.31
C ALA A 256 13.69 -9.49 -15.97
N LEU A 257 13.57 -10.30 -14.90
CA LEU A 257 14.63 -11.22 -14.49
C LEU A 257 14.83 -12.34 -15.53
N PRO A 258 16.01 -12.40 -16.18
CA PRO A 258 16.29 -13.51 -17.08
C PRO A 258 16.64 -14.75 -16.26
N ARG A 259 16.28 -15.94 -16.77
CA ARG A 259 16.89 -17.17 -16.27
C ARG A 259 18.43 -17.07 -16.38
N PRO A 260 19.19 -17.58 -15.39
CA PRO A 260 18.75 -18.37 -14.25
C PRO A 260 18.51 -17.55 -12.96
N MET A 261 18.35 -16.24 -13.04
CA MET A 261 18.21 -15.37 -11.86
C MET A 261 16.84 -15.52 -11.23
N THR A 262 16.80 -15.53 -9.90
CA THR A 262 15.56 -15.57 -9.11
C THR A 262 15.59 -14.52 -8.00
N LEU A 263 14.42 -14.19 -7.45
CA LEU A 263 14.30 -13.41 -6.22
C LEU A 263 13.81 -14.31 -5.10
N GLY A 264 14.52 -14.29 -3.97
CA GLY A 264 14.14 -15.01 -2.76
C GLY A 264 14.47 -14.21 -1.52
N ARG A 265 14.42 -14.85 -0.35
CA ARG A 265 14.80 -14.23 0.93
C ARG A 265 16.30 -14.38 1.15
N VAL A 266 16.98 -13.26 1.42
CA VAL A 266 18.41 -13.19 1.75
C VAL A 266 18.58 -12.75 3.20
N GLU A 267 19.26 -13.56 3.99
CA GLU A 267 19.66 -13.26 5.36
C GLU A 267 20.95 -12.43 5.37
N LEU A 268 20.89 -11.29 6.05
CA LEU A 268 22.00 -10.34 6.19
C LEU A 268 22.82 -10.64 7.44
N SER A 269 24.02 -10.09 7.52
CA SER A 269 24.93 -10.26 8.67
C SER A 269 24.36 -9.75 9.99
N ASP A 270 23.35 -8.88 9.95
CA ASP A 270 22.63 -8.37 11.12
C ASP A 270 21.37 -9.18 11.44
N THR A 271 21.22 -10.40 10.91
CA THR A 271 20.08 -11.33 11.07
C THR A 271 18.77 -10.88 10.44
N THR A 272 18.72 -9.68 9.85
CA THR A 272 17.54 -9.23 9.09
C THR A 272 17.44 -9.98 7.77
N THR A 273 16.23 -10.06 7.22
CA THR A 273 15.98 -10.74 5.94
C THR A 273 15.26 -9.83 4.97
N VAL A 274 15.78 -9.70 3.76
CA VAL A 274 15.19 -8.90 2.68
C VAL A 274 15.01 -9.75 1.41
N PRO A 275 14.08 -9.39 0.50
CA PRO A 275 14.12 -9.89 -0.86
C PRO A 275 15.51 -9.69 -1.47
N GLY A 276 16.01 -10.61 -2.27
CA GLY A 276 17.32 -10.46 -2.90
C GLY A 276 17.58 -11.46 -4.01
N PHE A 277 18.58 -11.13 -4.84
CA PHE A 277 18.96 -11.93 -6.00
C PHE A 277 19.58 -13.26 -5.59
N LEU A 278 19.05 -14.35 -6.13
CA LEU A 278 19.54 -15.72 -6.05
C LEU A 278 19.62 -16.30 -7.47
N CYS A 279 19.98 -17.58 -7.61
CA CYS A 279 19.93 -18.28 -8.88
C CYS A 279 19.30 -19.67 -8.77
N GLU A 280 18.80 -20.20 -9.89
CA GLU A 280 18.33 -21.57 -10.00
C GLU A 280 19.47 -22.57 -9.71
N PRO A 281 19.23 -23.66 -8.95
CA PRO A 281 20.28 -24.64 -8.62
C PRO A 281 20.99 -25.26 -9.83
N SER A 282 20.28 -25.44 -10.95
CA SER A 282 20.83 -25.95 -12.21
C SER A 282 21.92 -25.06 -12.80
N ALA A 283 21.92 -23.76 -12.50
CA ALA A 283 22.96 -22.84 -12.96
C ALA A 283 24.31 -23.08 -12.30
N LEU A 284 24.36 -23.87 -11.23
CA LEU A 284 25.58 -24.13 -10.48
C LEU A 284 26.46 -25.23 -11.09
N GLU A 285 25.90 -26.11 -11.92
CA GLU A 285 26.56 -27.34 -12.40
C GLU A 285 27.91 -27.08 -13.10
N ASP A 286 28.00 -25.98 -13.87
CA ASP A 286 29.20 -25.58 -14.62
C ASP A 286 29.79 -24.23 -14.16
N SER A 287 29.56 -23.87 -12.89
CA SER A 287 29.96 -22.58 -12.33
C SER A 287 31.19 -22.67 -11.43
N ASP A 288 32.02 -21.61 -11.45
CA ASP A 288 33.17 -21.52 -10.55
C ASP A 288 32.71 -20.99 -9.18
N ASP A 289 33.04 -21.70 -8.10
CA ASP A 289 32.84 -21.19 -6.73
C ASP A 289 33.84 -20.08 -6.43
N ILE A 290 33.32 -18.86 -6.26
CA ILE A 290 34.07 -17.64 -5.99
C ILE A 290 33.83 -17.12 -4.57
N SER A 291 33.28 -17.95 -3.67
CA SER A 291 32.91 -17.54 -2.31
C SER A 291 34.11 -17.03 -1.50
N ARG A 292 35.32 -17.56 -1.76
CA ARG A 292 36.57 -17.14 -1.11
C ARG A 292 36.94 -15.66 -1.33
N TYR A 293 36.39 -15.03 -2.37
CA TYR A 293 36.64 -13.61 -2.65
C TYR A 293 35.75 -12.70 -1.80
N GLY A 294 34.74 -13.24 -1.10
CA GLY A 294 33.83 -12.48 -0.25
C GLY A 294 32.87 -11.55 -0.99
N GLY A 295 32.94 -11.45 -2.32
CA GLY A 295 32.10 -10.55 -3.10
C GLY A 295 32.43 -10.56 -4.59
N TRP A 296 31.48 -10.09 -5.39
CA TRP A 296 31.62 -10.05 -6.85
C TRP A 296 32.71 -9.07 -7.32
N ARG A 297 32.76 -7.87 -6.72
CA ARG A 297 33.76 -6.86 -7.09
C ARG A 297 35.18 -7.35 -6.82
N ALA A 298 35.41 -7.94 -5.65
CA ALA A 298 36.71 -8.52 -5.28
C ALA A 298 37.15 -9.63 -6.24
N TYR A 299 36.22 -10.44 -6.75
CA TYR A 299 36.50 -11.44 -7.77
C TYR A 299 36.88 -10.82 -9.13
N LEU A 300 36.25 -9.71 -9.53
CA LEU A 300 36.56 -9.05 -10.81
C LEU A 300 37.93 -8.35 -10.81
N THR A 301 38.45 -7.97 -9.64
CA THR A 301 39.75 -7.28 -9.49
C THR A 301 40.94 -8.21 -9.25
N ARG A 302 40.76 -9.51 -9.45
CA ARG A 302 41.77 -10.55 -9.17
C ARG A 302 42.88 -10.66 -10.21
#